data_AF-A0A946XPG8-F1
#
_entry.id   AF-A0A946XPG8-F1
#
_cell.length_a   1.000
_cell.length_b   1.000
_cell.length_c   1.000
_cell.angle_alpha   90.00
_cell.angle_beta   90.00
_cell.angle_gamma   90.00
#
_symmetry.space_group_name_H-M   'P 1'
#
loop_
_entity.id
_entity.type
_entity.pdbx_description
1 polymer ?
#
loop_
_entity_poly.entity_id
_entity_poly.type
_entity_poly.pdbx_seq_one_letter_code
_entity_poly.pdbx_strand_id
1 'polypeptide(L)'
;WGYFAAARGHYGTFTPMIGYPSKRRVIEAVIEDECSVGVLPVPSRQEDDPWWRHLAIQGQMLSSSGGSNAPRIISRLPFAAPKVGSNKTGSKSSGGALDSLVIAKSEMDPSGLDCTYIGLDLSEGIPNTRIDARIVEIGMTGSVIALWHDDDMPERWLSLLKIDGYFTPEDASLLRLAEGFGEHFNQATVLGSYAVPIDAKALAPSKT
;
A
#
# COMPACT_ATOMS: atom_id res chain seq x y z
N TRP A 1 1.26 14.73 14.04
CA TRP A 1 -0.11 15.07 14.48
C TRP A 1 -1.20 14.51 13.56
N GLY A 2 -1.14 14.69 12.23
CA GLY A 2 -2.19 14.19 11.32
C GLY A 2 -2.46 12.68 11.35
N TYR A 3 -1.43 11.83 11.41
CA TYR A 3 -1.58 10.37 11.47
C TYR A 3 -2.22 9.87 12.78
N PHE A 4 -1.89 10.50 13.91
CA PHE A 4 -2.53 10.21 15.19
C PHE A 4 -4.03 10.55 15.16
N ALA A 5 -4.41 11.64 14.49
CA ALA A 5 -5.82 12.01 14.34
C ALA A 5 -6.57 11.00 13.46
N ALA A 6 -5.99 10.56 12.34
CA ALA A 6 -6.52 9.45 11.51
C ALA A 6 -6.71 8.18 12.33
N ALA A 7 -5.66 7.75 13.03
CA ALA A 7 -5.67 6.54 13.85
C ALA A 7 -6.71 6.62 14.97
N ARG A 8 -6.81 7.75 15.70
CA ARG A 8 -7.86 7.94 16.72
C ARG A 8 -9.26 7.92 16.14
N GLY A 9 -9.47 8.51 14.97
CA GLY A 9 -10.77 8.50 14.31
C GLY A 9 -11.26 7.10 13.96
N HIS A 10 -10.34 6.16 13.71
CA HIS A 10 -10.65 4.79 13.30
C HIS A 10 -10.65 3.80 14.46
N TYR A 11 -9.61 3.81 15.29
CA TYR A 11 -9.44 2.87 16.42
C TYR A 11 -10.01 3.39 17.74
N GLY A 12 -10.54 4.62 17.75
CA GLY A 12 -11.13 5.23 18.94
C GLY A 12 -10.10 5.87 19.89
N THR A 13 -10.64 6.65 20.84
CA THR A 13 -9.86 7.50 21.75
C THR A 13 -9.05 6.72 22.79
N PHE A 14 -9.48 5.51 23.14
CA PHE A 14 -8.87 4.69 24.19
C PHE A 14 -7.76 3.76 23.68
N THR A 15 -7.56 3.67 22.37
CA THR A 15 -6.50 2.84 21.79
C THR A 15 -5.13 3.46 22.09
N PRO A 16 -4.22 2.73 22.78
CA PRO A 16 -2.86 3.20 23.00
C PRO A 16 -2.14 3.43 21.67
N MET A 17 -1.42 4.56 21.55
CA MET A 17 -0.64 4.87 20.35
C MET A 17 0.74 5.34 20.74
N ILE A 18 1.74 4.85 20.03
CA ILE A 18 3.15 5.18 20.19
C ILE A 18 3.64 5.79 18.89
N GLY A 19 4.42 6.87 18.98
CA GLY A 19 5.06 7.48 17.83
C GLY A 19 6.48 6.96 17.69
N TYR A 20 6.84 6.48 16.49
CA TYR A 20 8.20 6.05 16.16
C TYR A 20 8.93 7.11 15.31
N PRO A 21 10.27 7.18 15.40
CA PRO A 21 11.05 8.22 14.73
C PRO A 21 11.18 8.04 13.21
N SER A 22 10.91 6.85 12.67
CA SER A 22 11.02 6.55 11.24
C SER A 22 9.94 5.57 10.78
N LYS A 23 9.64 5.60 9.47
CA LYS A 23 8.69 4.66 8.82
C LYS A 23 9.16 3.22 8.95
N ARG A 24 10.48 3.00 8.79
CA ARG A 24 11.11 1.70 8.99
C ARG A 24 10.90 1.15 10.40
N ARG A 25 11.05 1.97 11.44
CA ARG A 25 10.86 1.52 12.82
C ARG A 25 9.41 1.13 13.14
N VAL A 26 8.43 1.76 12.47
CA VAL A 26 7.02 1.35 12.54
C VAL A 26 6.85 -0.07 11.98
N ILE A 27 7.48 -0.37 10.85
CA ILE A 27 7.44 -1.72 10.24
C ILE A 27 8.09 -2.74 11.18
N GLU A 28 9.28 -2.42 11.72
CA GLU A 28 9.99 -3.26 12.69
C GLU A 28 9.15 -3.52 13.95
N ALA A 29 8.48 -2.50 14.51
CA ALA A 29 7.60 -2.66 15.67
C ALA A 29 6.47 -3.67 15.45
N VAL A 30 5.89 -3.69 14.24
CA VAL A 30 4.83 -4.64 13.87
C VAL A 30 5.39 -6.05 13.69
N ILE A 31 6.60 -6.18 13.16
CA ILE A 31 7.27 -7.48 12.99
C ILE A 31 7.59 -8.10 14.35
N GLU A 32 8.15 -7.30 15.24
CA GLU A 32 8.61 -7.67 16.58
C GLU A 32 7.47 -7.79 17.60
N ASP A 33 6.21 -7.68 17.17
CA ASP A 33 5.00 -7.76 18.01
C ASP A 33 4.93 -6.69 19.13
N GLU A 34 5.68 -5.59 19.00
CA GLU A 34 5.58 -4.44 19.91
C GLU A 34 4.28 -3.66 19.72
N CYS A 35 3.69 -3.73 18.52
CA CYS A 35 2.36 -3.20 18.24
C CYS A 35 1.61 -4.06 17.22
N SER A 36 0.29 -4.22 17.40
CA SER A 36 -0.53 -5.05 16.51
C SER A 36 -0.77 -4.43 15.13
N VAL A 37 -0.72 -3.09 15.03
CA VAL A 37 -0.90 -2.35 13.77
C VAL A 37 0.08 -1.18 13.68
N GLY A 38 0.56 -0.90 12.47
CA GLY A 38 1.38 0.26 12.15
C GLY A 38 0.66 1.20 11.20
N VAL A 39 0.81 2.52 11.38
CA VAL A 39 0.22 3.54 10.49
C VAL A 39 1.34 4.26 9.75
N LEU A 40 1.32 4.18 8.43
CA LEU A 40 2.33 4.73 7.53
C LEU A 40 1.71 5.74 6.56
N PRO A 41 2.48 6.72 6.07
CA PRO A 41 2.03 7.59 4.99
C PRO A 41 1.80 6.78 3.70
N VAL A 42 0.91 7.28 2.84
CA VAL A 42 0.84 6.81 1.45
C VAL A 42 2.22 6.96 0.79
N PRO A 43 2.71 5.96 0.04
CA PRO A 43 3.98 6.03 -0.68
C PRO A 43 4.09 7.29 -1.56
N SER A 44 5.24 7.95 -1.49
CA SER A 44 5.60 9.08 -2.34
C SER A 44 6.45 8.60 -3.52
N ARG A 45 6.40 9.31 -4.64
CA ARG A 45 7.31 9.11 -5.78
C ARG A 45 8.74 9.52 -5.48
N GLN A 46 8.91 10.50 -4.61
CA GLN A 46 10.19 11.08 -4.24
C GLN A 46 10.41 10.82 -2.75
N GLU A 47 11.03 9.69 -2.46
CA GLU A 47 11.46 9.30 -1.12
C GLU A 47 12.80 8.58 -1.23
N ASP A 48 13.80 9.04 -0.49
CA ASP A 48 15.16 8.47 -0.54
C ASP A 48 15.19 7.04 -0.02
N ASP A 49 14.44 6.77 1.06
CA ASP A 49 14.27 5.44 1.66
C ASP A 49 12.78 5.04 1.68
N PRO A 50 12.24 4.57 0.54
CA PRO A 50 10.83 4.26 0.44
C PRO A 50 10.47 3.05 1.28
N TRP A 51 9.67 3.27 2.31
CA TRP A 51 9.33 2.25 3.31
C TRP A 51 8.73 0.96 2.74
N TRP A 52 8.02 1.05 1.61
CA TRP A 52 7.32 -0.08 0.99
C TRP A 52 8.30 -1.15 0.48
N ARG A 53 9.57 -0.79 0.22
CA ARG A 53 10.61 -1.76 -0.15
C ARG A 53 10.88 -2.76 0.97
N HIS A 54 10.74 -2.33 2.23
CA HIS A 54 10.95 -3.21 3.38
C HIS A 54 9.88 -4.29 3.45
N LEU A 55 8.62 -3.95 3.12
CA LEU A 55 7.55 -4.94 2.99
C LEU A 55 7.79 -5.89 1.81
N ALA A 56 8.25 -5.35 0.67
CA ALA A 56 8.55 -6.17 -0.50
C ALA A 56 9.59 -7.23 -0.16
N ILE A 57 10.74 -6.83 0.42
CA ILE A 57 11.84 -7.74 0.80
C ILE A 57 11.40 -8.76 1.86
N GLN A 58 10.68 -8.33 2.89
CA GLN A 58 10.23 -9.24 3.96
C GLN A 58 9.22 -10.28 3.48
N GLY A 59 8.33 -9.89 2.56
CA GLY A 59 7.41 -10.82 1.91
C GLY A 59 8.13 -11.97 1.23
N GLN A 60 9.31 -11.72 0.63
CA GLN A 60 10.13 -12.75 -0.02
C GLN A 60 10.65 -13.79 0.99
N MET A 61 11.24 -13.32 2.09
CA MET A 61 11.86 -14.20 3.10
C MET A 61 10.85 -15.08 3.84
N LEU A 62 9.62 -14.60 4.03
CA LEU A 62 8.59 -15.31 4.80
C LEU A 62 7.78 -16.28 3.94
N SER A 63 7.59 -15.99 2.65
CA SER A 63 6.89 -16.90 1.71
C SER A 63 7.65 -18.20 1.46
N SER A 64 8.97 -18.22 1.71
CA SER A 64 9.82 -19.41 1.63
C SER A 64 9.81 -20.25 2.93
N SER A 65 9.21 -19.74 4.01
CA SER A 65 9.25 -20.35 5.35
C SER A 65 7.86 -20.57 5.94
N GLY A 66 6.92 -21.19 5.20
CA GLY A 66 5.75 -21.93 5.72
C GLY A 66 4.78 -21.28 6.73
N GLY A 67 4.93 -19.98 7.05
CA GLY A 67 4.15 -19.29 8.08
C GLY A 67 3.94 -17.83 7.71
N SER A 68 2.72 -17.50 7.30
CA SER A 68 2.29 -16.12 7.00
C SER A 68 2.35 -15.26 8.28
N ASN A 69 3.43 -14.49 8.46
CA ASN A 69 3.51 -13.46 9.49
C ASN A 69 4.22 -12.18 8.97
N ALA A 70 4.22 -11.96 7.65
CA ALA A 70 4.75 -10.71 7.09
C ALA A 70 3.72 -9.59 7.31
N PRO A 71 4.13 -8.39 7.74
CA PRO A 71 3.23 -7.25 7.75
C PRO A 71 2.75 -6.93 6.33
N ARG A 72 1.43 -6.75 6.17
CA ARG A 72 0.78 -6.36 4.92
C ARG A 72 -0.05 -5.12 5.13
N ILE A 73 -0.28 -4.35 4.07
CA ILE A 73 -1.27 -3.28 4.06
C ILE A 73 -2.67 -3.91 4.19
N ILE A 74 -3.45 -3.49 5.17
CA ILE A 74 -4.79 -4.03 5.47
C ILE A 74 -5.90 -2.98 5.44
N SER A 75 -5.56 -1.68 5.49
CA SER A 75 -6.55 -0.61 5.52
C SER A 75 -5.97 0.71 5.03
N ARG A 76 -6.86 1.63 4.66
CA ARG A 76 -6.55 3.03 4.32
C ARG A 76 -7.33 3.97 5.22
N LEU A 77 -6.64 4.93 5.82
CA LEU A 77 -7.24 5.95 6.68
C LEU A 77 -7.16 7.33 6.03
N PRO A 78 -8.17 8.20 6.24
CA PRO A 78 -9.47 7.86 6.84
C PRO A 78 -10.32 6.97 5.89
N PHE A 79 -11.06 6.01 6.45
CA PHE A 79 -11.89 5.10 5.63
C PHE A 79 -13.16 5.79 5.09
N ALA A 80 -13.70 6.76 5.82
CA ALA A 80 -14.79 7.61 5.37
C ALA A 80 -14.23 9.02 5.13
N ALA A 81 -14.46 9.57 3.94
CA ALA A 81 -14.02 10.92 3.62
C ALA A 81 -14.55 11.93 4.67
N PRO A 82 -13.71 12.86 5.18
CA PRO A 82 -14.20 13.93 6.03
C PRO A 82 -15.27 14.72 5.29
N LYS A 83 -16.37 15.08 5.97
CA LYS A 83 -17.42 15.92 5.40
C LYS A 83 -16.79 17.24 4.95
N VAL A 84 -16.67 17.44 3.63
CA VAL A 84 -16.22 18.72 3.07
C VAL A 84 -17.27 19.75 3.43
N GLY A 85 -16.99 20.61 4.41
CA GLY A 85 -17.76 21.82 4.64
C GLY A 85 -17.76 22.66 3.37
N SER A 86 -18.87 23.30 3.05
CA SER A 86 -19.19 23.95 1.78
C SER A 86 -18.35 25.18 1.41
N ASN A 87 -17.06 25.25 1.74
CA ASN A 87 -16.18 26.30 1.26
C ASN A 87 -14.99 25.73 0.48
N LYS A 88 -15.03 26.06 -0.80
CA LYS A 88 -13.99 25.90 -1.83
C LYS A 88 -12.60 26.25 -1.28
N THR A 89 -11.63 25.38 -1.48
CA THR A 89 -10.54 25.44 -2.47
C THR A 89 -9.50 24.40 -2.08
N GLY A 90 -8.80 23.84 -3.07
CA GLY A 90 -7.74 22.88 -2.82
C GLY A 90 -6.70 23.41 -1.83
N SER A 91 -6.26 22.51 -0.95
CA SER A 91 -5.09 22.63 -0.06
C SER A 91 -5.31 23.26 1.33
N LYS A 92 -5.03 22.40 2.33
CA LYS A 92 -4.59 22.65 3.71
C LYS A 92 -5.64 22.95 4.78
N SER A 93 -6.01 21.84 5.43
CA SER A 93 -5.87 21.64 6.88
C SER A 93 -6.32 22.78 7.79
N SER A 94 -7.51 22.61 8.35
CA SER A 94 -7.77 22.98 9.74
C SER A 94 -8.17 21.70 10.47
N GLY A 95 -7.16 20.97 10.97
CA GLY A 95 -7.30 19.71 11.74
C GLY A 95 -7.33 18.39 10.96
N GLY A 96 -7.21 18.42 9.62
CA GLY A 96 -7.45 17.28 8.73
C GLY A 96 -6.42 16.15 8.83
N ALA A 97 -6.90 14.95 9.14
CA ALA A 97 -6.12 13.72 9.07
C ALA A 97 -5.49 13.54 7.67
N LEU A 98 -4.23 13.06 7.64
CA LEU A 98 -3.53 12.75 6.39
C LEU A 98 -3.89 11.34 5.92
N ASP A 99 -3.99 11.16 4.61
CA ASP A 99 -4.13 9.83 4.03
C ASP A 99 -2.95 8.94 4.47
N SER A 100 -3.30 7.75 4.96
CA SER A 100 -2.36 6.79 5.49
C SER A 100 -2.76 5.35 5.16
N LEU A 101 -1.78 4.47 5.17
CA LEU A 101 -1.94 3.04 5.04
C LEU A 101 -1.70 2.40 6.41
N VAL A 102 -2.50 1.41 6.74
CA VAL A 102 -2.34 0.59 7.94
C VAL A 102 -1.68 -0.71 7.54
N ILE A 103 -0.66 -1.12 8.28
CA ILE A 103 -0.03 -2.44 8.15
C ILE A 103 -0.29 -3.29 9.38
N ALA A 104 -0.40 -4.61 9.19
CA ALA A 104 -0.52 -5.58 10.26
C ALA A 104 -0.05 -6.97 9.79
N LYS A 105 0.28 -7.85 10.74
CA LYS A 105 0.51 -9.28 10.46
C LYS A 105 -0.82 -10.02 10.43
N SER A 106 -1.64 -9.70 9.43
CA SER A 106 -2.98 -10.25 9.23
C SER A 106 -3.17 -10.60 7.76
N GLU A 107 -4.07 -11.55 7.51
CA GLU A 107 -4.59 -11.79 6.17
C GLU A 107 -5.45 -10.61 5.71
N MET A 108 -5.58 -10.48 4.38
CA MET A 108 -6.36 -9.44 3.74
C MET A 108 -7.74 -10.00 3.44
N ASP A 109 -8.79 -9.32 3.89
CA ASP A 109 -10.17 -9.69 3.59
C ASP A 109 -10.68 -8.95 2.33
N PRO A 110 -11.28 -9.64 1.35
CA PRO A 110 -11.86 -8.99 0.19
C PRO A 110 -13.10 -8.18 0.58
N SER A 111 -13.19 -6.93 0.12
CA SER A 111 -14.32 -6.05 0.39
C SER A 111 -15.31 -5.92 -0.78
N GLY A 112 -14.94 -6.40 -1.96
CA GLY A 112 -15.69 -6.26 -3.22
C GLY A 112 -15.42 -4.94 -3.95
N LEU A 113 -14.77 -3.98 -3.30
CA LEU A 113 -14.23 -2.76 -3.90
C LEU A 113 -12.88 -2.47 -3.26
N ASP A 114 -11.86 -3.14 -3.77
CA ASP A 114 -10.55 -3.21 -3.16
C ASP A 114 -9.49 -2.46 -3.98
N CYS A 115 -8.36 -2.16 -3.34
CA CYS A 115 -7.16 -1.68 -3.98
C CYS A 115 -5.94 -2.40 -3.41
N THR A 116 -5.14 -2.98 -4.29
CA THR A 116 -3.96 -3.79 -3.96
C THR A 116 -2.67 -3.04 -4.31
N TYR A 117 -1.68 -3.13 -3.41
CA TYR A 117 -0.31 -2.69 -3.66
C TYR A 117 0.56 -3.89 -3.99
N ILE A 118 1.29 -3.82 -5.10
CA ILE A 118 2.18 -4.89 -5.56
C ILE A 118 3.57 -4.30 -5.77
N GLY A 119 4.58 -4.92 -5.16
CA GLY A 119 5.98 -4.65 -5.46
C GLY A 119 6.44 -5.55 -6.61
N LEU A 120 6.87 -4.96 -7.71
CA LEU A 120 7.44 -5.65 -8.87
C LEU A 120 8.97 -5.46 -8.84
N ASP A 121 9.71 -6.57 -8.71
CA ASP A 121 11.17 -6.62 -8.76
C ASP A 121 11.62 -7.05 -10.17
N LEU A 122 12.42 -6.21 -10.80
CA LEU A 122 12.92 -6.39 -12.16
C LEU A 122 14.45 -6.30 -12.17
N SER A 123 15.08 -7.03 -13.09
CA SER A 123 16.54 -7.06 -13.23
C SER A 123 17.12 -5.79 -13.88
N GLU A 124 16.28 -4.95 -14.47
CA GLU A 124 16.67 -3.71 -15.14
C GLU A 124 15.59 -2.62 -15.04
N GLY A 125 15.97 -1.39 -15.38
CA GLY A 125 15.09 -0.23 -15.38
C GLY A 125 14.09 -0.24 -16.54
N ILE A 126 12.97 -0.92 -16.36
CA ILE A 126 11.85 -0.89 -17.31
C ILE A 126 11.05 0.42 -17.16
N PRO A 127 10.78 1.17 -18.24
CA PRO A 127 9.98 2.39 -18.16
C PRO A 127 8.55 2.12 -17.66
N ASN A 128 8.05 3.01 -16.79
CA ASN A 128 6.68 2.90 -16.25
C ASN A 128 5.61 2.74 -17.31
N THR A 129 5.74 3.42 -18.46
CA THR A 129 4.78 3.31 -19.56
C THR A 129 4.68 1.90 -20.13
N ARG A 130 5.76 1.11 -20.11
CA ARG A 130 5.76 -0.30 -20.53
C ARG A 130 5.06 -1.18 -19.49
N ILE A 131 5.29 -0.92 -18.20
CA ILE A 131 4.63 -1.62 -17.10
C ILE A 131 3.12 -1.32 -17.10
N ASP A 132 2.75 -0.04 -17.21
CA ASP A 132 1.36 0.43 -17.29
C ASP A 132 0.64 -0.16 -18.51
N ALA A 133 1.31 -0.21 -19.68
CA ALA A 133 0.74 -0.86 -20.86
C ALA A 133 0.48 -2.36 -20.64
N ARG A 134 1.40 -3.06 -19.95
CA ARG A 134 1.21 -4.48 -19.62
C ARG A 134 0.04 -4.71 -18.67
N ILE A 135 -0.12 -3.85 -17.65
CA ILE A 135 -1.27 -3.90 -16.73
C ILE A 135 -2.59 -3.84 -17.52
N VAL A 136 -2.70 -2.91 -18.48
CA VAL A 136 -3.89 -2.78 -19.33
C VAL A 136 -4.08 -3.99 -20.26
N GLU A 137 -3.00 -4.48 -20.86
CA GLU A 137 -3.03 -5.62 -21.79
C GLU A 137 -3.62 -6.89 -21.15
N ILE A 138 -3.30 -7.14 -19.87
CA ILE A 138 -3.80 -8.31 -19.13
C ILE A 138 -5.17 -8.08 -18.47
N GLY A 139 -5.80 -6.92 -18.72
CA GLY A 139 -7.12 -6.57 -18.23
C GLY A 139 -7.17 -6.11 -16.77
N MET A 140 -6.03 -5.71 -16.20
CA MET A 140 -5.97 -5.09 -14.87
C MET A 140 -6.10 -3.56 -15.01
N THR A 141 -6.58 -2.91 -13.95
CA THR A 141 -6.69 -1.45 -13.88
C THR A 141 -5.75 -0.95 -12.78
N GLY A 142 -4.85 -0.03 -13.11
CA GLY A 142 -3.86 0.48 -12.15
C GLY A 142 -2.68 1.16 -12.82
N SER A 143 -1.66 1.47 -12.04
CA SER A 143 -0.42 2.07 -12.57
C SER A 143 0.76 1.95 -11.61
N VAL A 144 1.95 2.22 -12.12
CA VAL A 144 3.15 2.46 -11.32
C VAL A 144 3.01 3.79 -10.55
N ILE A 145 3.10 3.73 -9.23
CA ILE A 145 3.00 4.91 -8.35
C ILE A 145 4.32 5.34 -7.74
N ALA A 146 5.32 4.45 -7.63
CA ALA A 146 6.66 4.78 -7.16
C ALA A 146 7.70 3.81 -7.76
N LEU A 147 8.94 4.25 -7.78
CA LEU A 147 10.10 3.50 -8.25
C LEU A 147 11.21 3.60 -7.20
N TRP A 148 12.04 2.57 -7.12
CA TRP A 148 13.25 2.60 -6.34
C TRP A 148 14.30 1.69 -6.96
N HIS A 149 15.54 2.16 -6.95
CA HIS A 149 16.70 1.41 -7.40
C HIS A 149 17.80 1.58 -6.35
N ASP A 150 18.53 0.51 -6.07
CA ASP A 150 19.71 0.54 -5.22
C ASP A 150 20.95 0.62 -6.10
N ASP A 151 21.74 1.69 -5.99
CA ASP A 151 22.99 1.82 -6.74
C ASP A 151 23.99 0.70 -6.37
N ASP A 152 23.87 0.12 -5.16
CA ASP A 152 24.69 -1.00 -4.69
C ASP A 152 24.16 -2.38 -5.17
N MET A 153 22.93 -2.45 -5.70
CA MET A 153 22.34 -3.65 -6.31
C MET A 153 21.87 -3.36 -7.74
N PRO A 154 22.77 -3.36 -8.73
CA PRO A 154 22.48 -2.91 -10.10
C PRO A 154 21.37 -3.71 -10.78
N GLU A 155 21.17 -4.97 -10.39
CA GLU A 155 20.16 -5.89 -10.95
C GLU A 155 18.82 -5.88 -10.18
N ARG A 156 18.54 -4.83 -9.39
CA ARG A 156 17.29 -4.73 -8.64
C ARG A 156 16.62 -3.38 -8.85
N TRP A 157 15.54 -3.42 -9.63
CA TRP A 157 14.66 -2.30 -9.91
C TRP A 157 13.28 -2.60 -9.34
N LEU A 158 12.91 -1.88 -8.28
CA LEU A 158 11.63 -2.05 -7.63
C LEU A 158 10.62 -1.04 -8.15
N SER A 159 9.50 -1.52 -8.66
CA SER A 159 8.33 -0.72 -9.03
C SER A 159 7.18 -1.00 -8.08
N LEU A 160 6.60 0.05 -7.52
CA LEU A 160 5.39 -0.05 -6.72
C LEU A 160 4.16 0.18 -7.59
N LEU A 161 3.33 -0.85 -7.74
CA LEU A 161 2.07 -0.80 -8.46
C LEU A 161 0.92 -0.57 -7.49
N LYS A 162 -0.05 0.23 -7.90
CA LYS A 162 -1.35 0.35 -7.25
C LYS A 162 -2.42 -0.09 -8.23
N ILE A 163 -3.06 -1.21 -7.93
CA ILE A 163 -4.02 -1.90 -8.80
C ILE A 163 -5.40 -1.90 -8.15
N ASP A 164 -6.45 -1.70 -8.92
CA ASP A 164 -7.84 -1.84 -8.51
C ASP A 164 -8.21 -3.33 -8.44
N GLY A 165 -8.88 -3.72 -7.36
CA GLY A 165 -9.24 -5.10 -7.08
C GLY A 165 -8.44 -5.72 -5.94
N TYR A 166 -8.80 -6.95 -5.61
CA TYR A 166 -8.18 -7.78 -4.58
C TYR A 166 -7.36 -8.87 -5.25
N PHE A 167 -6.07 -8.96 -4.91
CA PHE A 167 -5.18 -10.01 -5.41
C PHE A 167 -4.47 -10.70 -4.25
N THR A 168 -4.30 -12.02 -4.36
CA THR A 168 -3.46 -12.81 -3.46
C THR A 168 -2.14 -13.18 -4.15
N PRO A 169 -1.11 -13.63 -3.41
CA PRO A 169 0.14 -14.09 -4.02
C PRO A 169 -0.03 -15.21 -5.06
N GLU A 170 -1.12 -15.99 -4.97
CA GLU A 170 -1.43 -17.12 -5.84
C GLU A 170 -2.28 -16.75 -7.07
N ASP A 171 -2.64 -15.47 -7.23
CA ASP A 171 -3.50 -15.03 -8.32
C ASP A 171 -2.83 -15.21 -9.69
N ALA A 172 -3.51 -15.90 -10.62
CA ALA A 172 -3.01 -16.16 -11.97
C ALA A 172 -2.71 -14.87 -12.77
N SER A 173 -3.30 -13.74 -12.38
CA SER A 173 -3.03 -12.42 -12.97
C SER A 173 -1.61 -11.95 -12.67
N LEU A 174 -1.02 -12.33 -11.53
CA LEU A 174 0.38 -12.02 -11.22
C LEU A 174 1.34 -12.79 -12.14
N LEU A 175 1.03 -14.05 -12.46
CA LEU A 175 1.78 -14.83 -13.44
C LEU A 175 1.69 -14.19 -14.84
N ARG A 176 0.48 -13.81 -15.27
CA ARG A 176 0.27 -13.10 -16.54
C ARG A 176 1.02 -11.76 -16.59
N LEU A 177 1.09 -11.03 -15.47
CA LEU A 177 1.90 -9.83 -15.36
C LEU A 177 3.39 -10.16 -15.57
N ALA A 178 3.90 -11.18 -14.89
CA ALA A 178 5.29 -11.63 -14.98
C ALA A 178 5.72 -12.04 -16.39
N GLU A 179 4.87 -12.77 -17.12
CA GLU A 179 5.12 -13.20 -18.50
C GLU A 179 5.47 -12.03 -19.46
N GLY A 180 4.98 -10.81 -19.18
CA GLY A 180 5.27 -9.63 -19.99
C GLY A 180 6.71 -9.11 -19.90
N PHE A 181 7.47 -9.58 -18.91
CA PHE A 181 8.83 -9.13 -18.63
C PHE A 181 9.88 -10.23 -18.81
N GLY A 182 9.46 -11.49 -18.99
CA GLY A 182 10.34 -12.61 -19.35
C GLY A 182 11.50 -12.78 -18.38
N GLU A 183 12.72 -12.81 -18.91
CA GLU A 183 13.97 -12.97 -18.13
C GLU A 183 14.28 -11.78 -17.21
N HIS A 184 13.67 -10.62 -17.45
CA HIS A 184 13.85 -9.45 -16.59
C HIS A 184 12.99 -9.49 -15.32
N PHE A 185 12.06 -10.44 -15.21
CA PHE A 185 11.21 -10.58 -14.04
C PHE A 185 11.95 -11.34 -12.94
N ASN A 186 12.18 -10.67 -11.81
CA ASN A 186 12.67 -11.34 -10.61
C ASN A 186 11.48 -11.85 -9.77
N GLN A 187 10.55 -10.96 -9.43
CA GLN A 187 9.44 -11.30 -8.53
C GLN A 187 8.29 -10.28 -8.56
N ALA A 188 7.08 -10.73 -8.21
CA ALA A 188 5.97 -9.88 -7.80
C ALA A 188 5.57 -10.22 -6.36
N THR A 189 5.41 -9.21 -5.50
CA THR A 189 5.02 -9.38 -4.10
C THR A 189 3.78 -8.57 -3.80
N VAL A 190 2.69 -9.23 -3.39
CA VAL A 190 1.50 -8.55 -2.88
C VAL A 190 1.83 -7.95 -1.52
N LEU A 191 1.92 -6.62 -1.45
CA LEU A 191 2.24 -5.88 -0.22
C LEU A 191 1.02 -5.67 0.67
N GLY A 192 -0.17 -5.84 0.12
CA GLY A 192 -1.42 -5.72 0.85
C GLY A 192 -2.56 -5.18 0.00
N SER A 193 -3.78 -5.36 0.50
CA SER A 193 -5.03 -4.94 -0.13
C SER A 193 -5.89 -4.25 0.92
N TYR A 194 -6.65 -3.24 0.51
CA TYR A 194 -7.61 -2.58 1.38
C TYR A 194 -8.90 -2.23 0.65
N ALA A 195 -10.00 -2.17 1.41
CA ALA A 195 -11.27 -1.62 0.96
C ALA A 195 -11.14 -0.13 0.58
N VAL A 196 -11.55 0.24 -0.63
CA VAL A 196 -11.52 1.63 -1.10
C VAL A 196 -12.34 2.52 -0.17
N PRO A 197 -11.77 3.63 0.35
CA PRO A 197 -12.49 4.54 1.22
C PRO A 197 -13.81 5.04 0.62
N ILE A 198 -14.82 5.17 1.46
CA ILE A 198 -16.14 5.66 1.07
C ILE A 198 -16.04 7.17 0.78
N ASP A 199 -16.42 7.55 -0.43
CA ASP A 199 -16.42 8.95 -0.84
C ASP A 199 -17.57 9.75 -0.19
N ALA A 200 -17.46 11.08 -0.23
CA ALA A 200 -18.46 11.97 0.36
C ALA A 200 -19.84 11.88 -0.32
N LYS A 201 -19.91 11.41 -1.57
CA LYS A 201 -21.16 11.27 -2.32
C LYS A 201 -21.95 10.06 -1.83
N ALA A 202 -21.26 8.94 -1.57
CA ALA A 202 -21.83 7.73 -1.01
C ALA A 202 -22.28 7.92 0.45
N LEU A 203 -21.66 8.84 1.20
CA LEU A 203 -22.06 9.21 2.56
C LEU A 203 -23.22 10.21 2.64
N ALA A 204 -23.66 10.78 1.51
CA ALA A 204 -24.76 11.74 1.51
C ALA A 204 -26.07 11.04 1.88
N PRO A 205 -26.93 11.65 2.71
CA PRO A 205 -28.22 11.06 3.05
C PRO A 205 -29.06 10.88 1.78
N SER A 206 -29.73 9.72 1.67
CA SER A 206 -30.70 9.49 0.60
C SER A 206 -31.77 10.58 0.66
N LYS A 207 -32.11 11.16 -0.50
CA LYS A 207 -33.28 12.05 -0.59
C LYS A 207 -34.52 11.17 -0.46
N THR A 208 -35.11 11.15 0.74
CA THR A 208 -36.44 10.58 0.99
C THR A 208 -37.50 11.56 0.54
#